data_AF-A0AB74GPT7-F1
#
_entry.id   AF-A0AB74GPT7-F1
#
_cell.length_a   1.000
_cell.length_b   1.000
_cell.length_c   1.000
_cell.angle_alpha   90.00
_cell.angle_beta   90.00
_cell.angle_gamma   90.00
#
_symmetry.space_group_name_H-M   'P 1'
#
loop_
_entity.id
_entity.type
_entity.pdbx_description
1 polymer ?
#
loop_
_entity_poly.entity_id
_entity_poly.type
_entity_poly.pdbx_seq_one_letter_code
_entity_poly.pdbx_strand_id
1 'polypeptide(L)'
;MTDTINIQATEEQNLPVTQQAAPADDQLTDNANGSEGQESGFDIVLKDDEAKPKQDPATNAHFAAKRIERKRQRELEQQMEAVSRGELPDDLRVAPELPPQPDINQYLSDDGLAKYDYDQSRALAAFNAANTEWLMKAQDARSNAVAEQGKKTQAFTQQSAVYVDAARKHYDAAEKLNLPDYQAKEDAFRSMLAPGIDAEIMALFPEKSAAIFYHLGANPEKARSILSLPQTQAIIELTRLSDRLTLKPRGKQISGAPAVDEPVQGQPAVANRDALQKQMEAAASKGDTATYRMLKQKLKELK
;
A
#
# COMPACT_ATOMS: atom_id res chain seq x y z
N MET A 1 47.61 -13.64 43.81
CA MET A 1 48.27 -14.66 42.96
C MET A 1 47.20 -15.09 41.97
N THR A 2 47.14 -14.40 40.82
CA THR A 2 47.70 -14.83 39.51
C THR A 2 46.91 -16.04 38.99
N ASP A 3 46.17 -15.94 37.88
CA ASP A 3 46.77 -15.72 36.56
C ASP A 3 46.02 -14.73 35.65
N THR A 4 46.80 -13.77 35.17
CA THR A 4 46.53 -12.85 34.06
C THR A 4 47.57 -13.21 32.98
N ILE A 5 47.14 -13.59 31.78
CA ILE A 5 47.99 -13.68 30.57
C ILE A 5 47.14 -13.11 29.41
N ASN A 6 47.25 -11.84 28.98
CA ASN A 6 48.23 -11.24 28.04
C ASN A 6 48.29 -12.00 26.69
N ILE A 7 48.00 -11.47 25.48
CA ILE A 7 48.45 -10.24 24.82
C ILE A 7 47.68 -10.06 23.48
N GLN A 8 47.54 -8.80 23.06
CA GLN A 8 47.10 -8.27 21.76
C GLN A 8 48.01 -8.65 20.56
N ALA A 9 47.46 -8.73 19.35
CA ALA A 9 48.06 -8.20 18.09
C ALA A 9 47.03 -8.36 16.95
N THR A 10 46.48 -7.27 16.41
CA THR A 10 46.89 -6.59 15.16
C THR A 10 46.45 -7.35 13.90
N GLU A 11 45.43 -6.83 13.21
CA GLU A 11 45.27 -7.06 11.77
C GLU A 11 45.07 -5.70 11.08
N GLU A 12 46.21 -5.09 10.70
CA GLU A 12 46.28 -4.39 9.42
C GLU A 12 46.55 -5.45 8.35
N GLN A 13 45.80 -5.44 7.25
CA GLN A 13 46.32 -5.39 5.87
C GLN A 13 45.35 -6.00 4.86
N ASN A 14 44.90 -5.12 3.96
CA ASN A 14 44.80 -5.33 2.51
C ASN A 14 44.42 -6.74 2.03
N LEU A 15 43.15 -6.91 1.66
CA LEU A 15 42.75 -7.95 0.72
C LEU A 15 43.12 -7.51 -0.71
N PRO A 16 44.00 -8.24 -1.41
CA PRO A 16 44.20 -8.06 -2.84
C PRO A 16 43.06 -8.72 -3.62
N VAL A 17 42.51 -7.97 -4.56
CA VAL A 17 41.63 -8.47 -5.63
C VAL A 17 42.40 -9.48 -6.47
N THR A 18 41.86 -10.67 -6.68
CA THR A 18 42.16 -11.49 -7.86
C THR A 18 40.93 -12.30 -8.27
N GLN A 19 40.47 -12.03 -9.49
CA GLN A 19 39.45 -12.77 -10.21
C GLN A 19 39.96 -14.18 -10.55
N GLN A 20 39.11 -15.19 -10.37
CA GLN A 20 39.27 -16.44 -11.12
C GLN A 20 37.90 -17.07 -11.38
N ALA A 21 37.67 -17.37 -12.65
CA ALA A 21 36.45 -17.95 -13.20
C ALA A 21 36.52 -19.48 -13.23
N ALA A 22 35.34 -20.10 -13.23
CA ALA A 22 34.90 -21.36 -13.89
C ALA A 22 34.12 -22.29 -12.94
N PRO A 23 33.30 -23.24 -13.46
CA PRO A 23 32.40 -23.18 -14.61
C PRO A 23 30.95 -23.60 -14.23
N ALA A 24 30.05 -23.48 -15.20
CA ALA A 24 28.67 -23.98 -15.12
C ALA A 24 28.63 -25.51 -14.97
N ASP A 25 27.67 -26.01 -14.19
CA ASP A 25 27.07 -27.30 -14.48
C ASP A 25 25.56 -27.26 -14.24
N ASP A 26 24.90 -28.05 -15.06
CA ASP A 26 23.52 -27.99 -15.50
C ASP A 26 22.54 -28.54 -14.45
N GLN A 27 21.38 -27.90 -14.28
CA GLN A 27 20.12 -28.61 -13.98
C GLN A 27 18.92 -27.70 -14.23
N LEU A 28 18.56 -27.65 -15.52
CA LEU A 28 17.23 -27.33 -16.00
C LEU A 28 16.19 -28.32 -15.42
N THR A 29 15.20 -27.81 -14.70
CA THR A 29 13.87 -28.42 -14.69
C THR A 29 12.86 -27.40 -15.19
N ASP A 30 12.28 -27.80 -16.32
CA ASP A 30 11.37 -27.10 -17.21
C ASP A 30 10.03 -26.83 -16.51
N ASN A 31 9.62 -25.56 -16.45
CA ASN A 31 8.20 -25.22 -16.36
C ASN A 31 7.92 -24.02 -17.26
N ALA A 32 7.80 -24.34 -18.55
CA ALA A 32 7.32 -23.45 -19.58
C ALA A 32 5.90 -22.95 -19.29
N ASN A 33 5.77 -21.67 -18.93
CA ASN A 33 4.61 -20.87 -19.30
C ASN A 33 5.13 -19.52 -19.80
N GLY A 34 5.04 -19.31 -21.11
CA GLY A 34 5.57 -18.14 -21.80
C GLY A 34 4.84 -16.87 -21.41
N SER A 35 5.62 -15.88 -20.97
CA SER A 35 5.30 -14.47 -21.14
C SER A 35 6.58 -13.77 -21.58
N GLU A 36 6.62 -13.37 -22.84
CA GLU A 36 7.62 -12.46 -23.39
C GLU A 36 7.65 -11.17 -22.56
N GLY A 37 8.84 -10.74 -22.19
CA GLY A 37 9.07 -9.50 -21.47
C GLY A 37 10.36 -9.54 -20.67
N GLN A 38 11.49 -9.72 -21.36
CA GLN A 38 12.82 -9.65 -20.74
C GLN A 38 13.00 -8.36 -19.94
N GLU A 39 13.27 -8.54 -18.66
CA GLU A 39 13.86 -7.58 -17.75
C GLU A 39 15.33 -7.37 -18.13
N SER A 40 15.76 -6.14 -18.46
CA SER A 40 17.19 -5.81 -18.45
C SER A 40 17.44 -4.32 -18.20
N GLY A 41 18.02 -3.99 -17.04
CA GLY A 41 19.06 -2.94 -16.94
C GLY A 41 20.44 -3.63 -17.06
N PHE A 42 21.56 -3.02 -17.41
CA PHE A 42 22.01 -1.65 -17.69
C PHE A 42 22.87 -1.68 -18.96
N ASP A 43 23.24 -0.53 -19.54
CA ASP A 43 24.40 -0.44 -20.43
C ASP A 43 25.40 0.62 -19.94
N ILE A 44 26.62 0.16 -19.62
CA ILE A 44 27.81 0.99 -19.50
C ILE A 44 28.41 1.07 -20.91
N VAL A 45 28.40 2.25 -21.53
CA VAL A 45 28.94 2.46 -22.89
C VAL A 45 30.20 3.31 -22.82
N LEU A 46 31.27 2.88 -23.48
CA LEU A 46 32.36 3.78 -23.86
C LEU A 46 32.57 3.84 -25.37
N LYS A 47 32.54 5.10 -25.82
CA LYS A 47 33.00 5.72 -27.06
C LYS A 47 32.38 5.27 -28.39
N ASP A 48 31.51 6.18 -28.80
CA ASP A 48 31.22 6.62 -30.17
C ASP A 48 30.21 5.75 -30.93
N ASP A 49 29.18 6.44 -31.44
CA ASP A 49 28.11 5.96 -32.32
C ASP A 49 27.05 5.02 -31.72
N GLU A 50 25.88 5.55 -31.34
CA GLU A 50 24.82 5.93 -32.29
C GLU A 50 23.55 6.36 -31.53
N ALA A 51 22.77 7.24 -32.15
CA ALA A 51 21.66 7.97 -31.56
C ALA A 51 20.56 7.05 -30.97
N LYS A 52 20.52 6.92 -29.64
CA LYS A 52 19.32 6.40 -28.95
C LYS A 52 18.12 7.28 -29.31
N PRO A 53 16.94 6.73 -29.66
CA PRO A 53 15.73 7.52 -29.69
C PRO A 53 15.58 8.14 -28.30
N LYS A 54 15.57 9.49 -28.22
CA LYS A 54 15.36 10.20 -26.96
C LYS A 54 14.04 9.71 -26.40
N GLN A 55 14.11 8.90 -25.35
CA GLN A 55 12.94 8.42 -24.64
C GLN A 55 12.19 9.67 -24.15
N ASP A 56 10.94 9.80 -24.56
CA ASP A 56 10.17 11.03 -24.34
C ASP A 56 10.13 11.35 -22.83
N PRO A 57 10.32 12.60 -22.40
CA PRO A 57 10.30 12.95 -20.97
C PRO A 57 9.05 12.47 -20.22
N ALA A 58 7.92 12.38 -20.94
CA ALA A 58 6.67 11.84 -20.43
C ALA A 58 6.74 10.33 -20.11
N THR A 59 7.43 9.54 -20.94
CA THR A 59 7.63 8.11 -20.71
C THR A 59 8.55 7.87 -19.50
N ASN A 60 9.62 8.68 -19.38
CA ASN A 60 10.52 8.60 -18.22
C ASN A 60 9.83 9.01 -16.91
N ALA A 61 8.97 10.02 -16.94
CA ALA A 61 8.17 10.43 -15.79
C ALA A 61 7.20 9.32 -15.34
N HIS A 62 6.58 8.61 -16.30
CA HIS A 62 5.71 7.48 -16.01
C HIS A 62 6.47 6.31 -15.34
N PHE A 63 7.66 5.96 -15.85
CA PHE A 63 8.49 4.94 -15.23
C PHE A 63 9.02 5.37 -13.84
N ALA A 64 9.32 6.65 -13.65
CA ALA A 64 9.72 7.18 -12.35
C ALA A 64 8.57 7.10 -11.32
N ALA A 65 7.34 7.48 -11.71
CA ALA A 65 6.15 7.34 -10.87
C ALA A 65 5.91 5.89 -10.48
N LYS A 66 5.92 4.96 -11.45
CA LYS A 66 5.77 3.52 -11.20
C LYS A 66 6.83 2.95 -10.25
N ARG A 67 8.06 3.48 -10.28
CA ARG A 67 9.12 3.11 -9.32
C ARG A 67 8.82 3.61 -7.90
N ILE A 68 8.25 4.80 -7.75
CA ILE A 68 7.89 5.37 -6.45
C ILE A 68 6.69 4.61 -5.85
N GLU A 69 5.67 4.34 -6.65
CA GLU A 69 4.50 3.53 -6.26
C GLU A 69 4.93 2.14 -5.79
N ARG A 70 5.76 1.45 -6.60
CA ARG A 70 6.31 0.14 -6.24
C ARG A 70 7.23 0.21 -5.02
N LYS A 71 7.95 1.31 -4.81
CA LYS A 71 8.76 1.51 -3.60
C LYS A 71 7.87 1.65 -2.36
N ARG A 72 6.77 2.41 -2.44
CA ARG A 72 5.80 2.59 -1.35
C ARG A 72 5.11 1.28 -0.98
N GLN A 73 4.71 0.51 -1.99
CA GLN A 73 4.16 -0.83 -1.79
C GLN A 73 5.17 -1.76 -1.10
N ARG A 74 6.42 -1.77 -1.58
CA ARG A 74 7.49 -2.57 -0.96
C ARG A 74 7.84 -2.15 0.45
N GLU A 75 7.72 -0.87 0.79
CA GLU A 75 7.98 -0.40 2.15
C GLU A 75 6.94 -0.95 3.13
N LEU A 76 5.65 -0.95 2.75
CA LEU A 76 4.59 -1.57 3.53
C LEU A 76 4.78 -3.10 3.64
N GLU A 77 5.21 -3.75 2.56
CA GLU A 77 5.52 -5.19 2.57
C GLU A 77 6.76 -5.52 3.42
N GLN A 78 7.79 -4.68 3.41
CA GLN A 78 8.98 -4.84 4.24
C GLN A 78 8.68 -4.67 5.73
N GLN A 79 7.84 -3.69 6.09
CA GLN A 79 7.36 -3.55 7.47
C GLN A 79 6.63 -4.81 7.92
N MET A 80 5.85 -5.43 7.04
CA MET A 80 5.19 -6.71 7.32
C MET A 80 6.15 -7.88 7.47
N GLU A 81 7.14 -7.96 6.61
CA GLU A 81 8.14 -9.03 6.67
C GLU A 81 9.04 -8.89 7.90
N ALA A 82 9.32 -7.66 8.36
CA ALA A 82 10.01 -7.42 9.63
C ALA A 82 9.20 -7.94 10.82
N VAL A 83 7.90 -7.65 10.86
CA VAL A 83 7.00 -8.17 11.91
C VAL A 83 6.87 -9.69 11.85
N SER A 84 6.75 -10.26 10.65
CA SER A 84 6.74 -11.72 10.44
C SER A 84 8.03 -12.39 10.92
N ARG A 85 9.18 -11.70 10.77
CA ARG A 85 10.49 -12.13 11.27
C ARG A 85 10.66 -11.96 12.79
N GLY A 86 9.67 -11.42 13.49
CA GLY A 86 9.69 -11.22 14.94
C GLY A 86 10.26 -9.88 15.38
N GLU A 87 10.55 -8.96 14.45
CA GLU A 87 10.91 -7.58 14.77
C GLU A 87 9.62 -6.80 15.08
N LEU A 88 9.18 -6.86 16.34
CA LEU A 88 8.06 -6.04 16.79
C LEU A 88 8.50 -4.59 16.96
N PRO A 89 7.73 -3.63 16.40
CA PRO A 89 7.80 -2.22 16.79
C PRO A 89 7.86 -2.05 18.30
N ASP A 90 8.64 -1.09 18.77
CA ASP A 90 8.84 -0.81 20.20
C ASP A 90 7.50 -0.57 20.91
N ASP A 91 6.55 0.07 20.22
CA ASP A 91 5.20 0.38 20.69
C ASP A 91 4.34 -0.85 21.01
N LEU A 92 4.70 -2.02 20.47
CA LEU A 92 3.99 -3.29 20.70
C LEU A 92 4.58 -4.11 21.85
N ARG A 93 5.72 -3.70 22.42
CA ARG A 93 6.33 -4.40 23.55
C ARG A 93 5.55 -4.13 24.83
N VAL A 94 5.13 -5.19 25.52
CA VAL A 94 4.42 -5.10 26.79
C VAL A 94 5.37 -5.46 27.91
N ALA A 95 5.68 -4.48 28.76
CA ALA A 95 6.43 -4.72 29.98
C ALA A 95 5.49 -5.27 31.06
N PRO A 96 5.88 -6.33 31.80
CA PRO A 96 5.05 -6.85 32.89
C PRO A 96 4.98 -5.86 34.05
N GLU A 97 3.77 -5.54 34.49
CA GLU A 97 3.53 -4.74 35.68
C GLU A 97 3.66 -5.63 36.92
N LEU A 98 4.84 -5.61 37.54
CA LEU A 98 5.15 -6.45 38.69
C LEU A 98 4.61 -5.81 39.98
N PRO A 99 3.99 -6.60 40.88
CA PRO A 99 3.64 -6.11 42.21
C PRO A 99 4.91 -5.72 42.99
N PRO A 100 4.83 -4.78 43.95
CA PRO A 100 5.97 -4.42 44.79
C PRO A 100 6.45 -5.63 45.59
N GLN A 101 7.76 -5.84 45.60
CA GLN A 101 8.36 -6.92 46.39
C GLN A 101 8.15 -6.67 47.88
N PRO A 102 7.82 -7.71 48.67
CA PRO A 102 7.73 -7.58 50.12
C PRO A 102 9.07 -7.12 50.69
N ASP A 103 9.04 -6.03 51.45
CA ASP A 103 10.22 -5.52 52.15
C ASP A 103 10.32 -6.16 53.53
N ILE A 104 11.45 -6.81 53.82
CA ILE A 104 11.71 -7.46 55.09
C ILE A 104 11.61 -6.49 56.28
N ASN A 105 11.95 -5.21 56.07
CA ASN A 105 11.87 -4.19 57.13
C ASN A 105 10.44 -3.91 57.55
N GLN A 106 9.44 -4.16 56.70
CA GLN A 106 8.03 -4.03 57.08
C GLN A 106 7.57 -5.11 58.07
N TYR A 107 8.37 -6.17 58.26
CA TYR A 107 8.08 -7.32 59.13
C TYR A 107 9.04 -7.42 60.32
N LEU A 108 10.33 -7.09 60.15
CA LEU A 108 11.37 -7.28 61.16
C LEU A 108 11.87 -6.00 61.84
N SER A 109 11.39 -4.81 61.44
CA SER A 109 11.62 -3.58 62.22
C SER A 109 10.80 -3.56 63.51
N ASP A 110 11.09 -2.66 64.45
CA ASP A 110 10.31 -2.50 65.68
C ASP A 110 8.81 -2.27 65.40
N ASP A 111 8.50 -1.43 64.41
CA ASP A 111 7.12 -1.17 63.97
C ASP A 111 6.50 -2.37 63.23
N GLY A 112 7.31 -3.18 62.55
CA GLY A 112 6.88 -4.40 61.87
C GLY A 112 6.56 -5.53 62.85
N LEU A 113 7.45 -5.75 63.82
CA LEU A 113 7.33 -6.74 64.88
C LEU A 113 6.16 -6.45 65.82
N ALA A 114 5.85 -5.18 66.06
CA ALA A 114 4.68 -4.77 66.84
C ALA A 114 3.36 -5.34 66.28
N LYS A 115 3.27 -5.60 64.96
CA LYS A 115 2.09 -6.21 64.31
C LYS A 115 1.96 -7.72 64.59
N TYR A 116 3.01 -8.34 65.09
CA TYR A 116 3.12 -9.78 65.36
C TYR A 116 3.46 -10.06 66.82
N ASP A 117 3.07 -9.16 67.74
CA ASP A 117 3.31 -9.29 69.18
C ASP A 117 4.80 -9.44 69.55
N TYR A 118 5.70 -8.87 68.75
CA TYR A 118 7.15 -9.04 68.83
C TYR A 118 7.64 -10.50 68.67
N ASP A 119 6.79 -11.40 68.17
CA ASP A 119 7.18 -12.76 67.82
C ASP A 119 7.87 -12.78 66.44
N GLN A 120 9.20 -12.88 66.49
CA GLN A 120 10.04 -12.94 65.30
C GLN A 120 9.72 -14.15 64.40
N SER A 121 9.35 -15.30 64.98
CA SER A 121 9.03 -16.50 64.20
C SER A 121 7.74 -16.30 63.41
N ARG A 122 6.75 -15.65 64.03
CA ARG A 122 5.47 -15.32 63.38
C ARG A 122 5.63 -14.26 62.30
N ALA A 123 6.43 -13.22 62.55
CA ALA A 123 6.77 -12.20 61.57
C ALA A 123 7.54 -12.76 60.36
N LEU A 124 8.51 -13.66 60.61
CA LEU A 124 9.23 -14.37 59.55
C LEU A 124 8.30 -15.28 58.73
N ALA A 125 7.37 -15.99 59.37
CA ALA A 125 6.39 -16.81 58.65
C ALA A 125 5.49 -15.95 57.75
N ALA A 126 5.04 -14.79 58.23
CA ALA A 126 4.24 -13.84 57.45
C ALA A 126 5.03 -13.27 56.25
N PHE A 127 6.31 -12.91 56.44
CA PHE A 127 7.17 -12.46 55.34
C PHE A 127 7.38 -13.55 54.27
N ASN A 128 7.60 -14.81 54.69
CA ASN A 128 7.74 -15.93 53.75
C ASN A 128 6.45 -16.19 52.96
N ALA A 129 5.28 -16.07 53.61
CA ALA A 129 3.99 -16.17 52.94
C ALA A 129 3.79 -15.04 51.92
N ALA A 130 4.09 -13.79 52.30
CA ALA A 130 4.03 -12.64 51.40
C ALA A 130 4.98 -12.76 50.20
N ASN A 131 6.20 -13.28 50.42
CA ASN A 131 7.14 -13.57 49.33
C ASN A 131 6.62 -14.64 48.37
N THR A 132 5.99 -15.69 48.89
CA THR A 132 5.41 -16.75 48.06
C THR A 132 4.25 -16.21 47.22
N GLU A 133 3.37 -15.41 47.82
CA GLU A 133 2.26 -14.76 47.12
C GLU A 133 2.78 -13.77 46.06
N TRP A 134 3.80 -12.98 46.39
CA TRP A 134 4.45 -12.09 45.44
C TRP A 134 5.03 -12.86 44.25
N LEU A 135 5.70 -13.99 44.49
CA LEU A 135 6.27 -14.81 43.43
C LEU A 135 5.19 -15.35 42.48
N MET A 136 4.05 -15.81 43.02
CA MET A 136 2.90 -16.22 42.21
C MET A 136 2.34 -15.06 41.39
N LYS A 137 2.08 -13.91 42.01
CA LYS A 137 1.55 -12.73 41.31
C LYS A 137 2.53 -12.17 40.27
N ALA A 138 3.82 -12.19 40.54
CA ALA A 138 4.86 -11.79 39.60
C ALA A 138 4.93 -12.76 38.40
N GLN A 139 4.75 -14.06 38.62
CA GLN A 139 4.64 -15.04 37.55
C GLN A 139 3.39 -14.80 36.69
N ASP A 140 2.24 -14.56 37.31
CA ASP A 140 0.99 -14.24 36.61
C ASP A 140 1.11 -12.95 35.79
N ALA A 141 1.70 -11.88 36.37
CA ALA A 141 1.94 -10.62 35.67
C ALA A 141 2.83 -10.79 34.43
N ARG A 142 3.90 -11.60 34.55
CA ARG A 142 4.76 -11.96 33.41
C ARG A 142 3.99 -12.76 32.36
N SER A 143 3.19 -13.74 32.77
CA SER A 143 2.37 -14.53 31.86
C SER A 143 1.34 -13.67 31.12
N ASN A 144 0.69 -12.74 31.83
CA ASN A 144 -0.28 -11.81 31.24
C ASN A 144 0.38 -10.87 30.24
N ALA A 145 1.57 -10.35 30.54
CA ALA A 145 2.32 -9.50 29.61
C ALA A 145 2.66 -10.24 28.31
N VAL A 146 3.09 -11.52 28.39
CA VAL A 146 3.35 -12.35 27.21
C VAL A 146 2.06 -12.61 26.42
N ALA A 147 0.94 -12.90 27.11
CA ALA A 147 -0.34 -13.10 26.45
C ALA A 147 -0.86 -11.83 25.77
N GLU A 148 -0.73 -10.67 26.41
CA GLU A 148 -1.10 -9.37 25.83
C GLU A 148 -0.20 -9.01 24.66
N GLN A 149 1.11 -9.23 24.77
CA GLN A 149 2.04 -9.06 23.67
C GLN A 149 1.62 -9.92 22.47
N GLY A 150 1.33 -11.21 22.69
CA GLY A 150 0.86 -12.10 21.62
C GLY A 150 -0.42 -11.60 20.94
N LYS A 151 -1.39 -11.09 21.72
CA LYS A 151 -2.60 -10.48 21.18
C LYS A 151 -2.30 -9.23 20.35
N LYS A 152 -1.44 -8.34 20.84
CA LYS A 152 -1.03 -7.12 20.12
C LYS A 152 -0.31 -7.45 18.82
N THR A 153 0.64 -8.39 18.84
CA THR A 153 1.33 -8.86 17.64
C THR A 153 0.37 -9.46 16.62
N GLN A 154 -0.58 -10.29 17.07
CA GLN A 154 -1.56 -10.90 16.19
C GLN A 154 -2.49 -9.85 15.57
N ALA A 155 -3.00 -8.92 16.38
CA ALA A 155 -3.87 -7.83 15.92
C ALA A 155 -3.14 -6.93 14.90
N PHE A 156 -1.89 -6.57 15.19
CA PHE A 156 -1.05 -5.79 14.28
C PHE A 156 -0.81 -6.55 12.97
N THR A 157 -0.48 -7.84 13.02
CA THR A 157 -0.25 -8.65 11.82
C THR A 157 -1.51 -8.72 10.95
N GLN A 158 -2.69 -8.90 11.56
CA GLN A 158 -3.96 -8.91 10.83
C GLN A 158 -4.25 -7.55 10.20
N GLN A 159 -4.14 -6.47 10.97
CA GLN A 159 -4.41 -5.11 10.49
C GLN A 159 -3.48 -4.74 9.33
N SER A 160 -2.20 -5.05 9.46
CA SER A 160 -1.22 -4.67 8.46
C SER A 160 -1.33 -5.52 7.19
N ALA A 161 -1.80 -6.78 7.27
CA ALA A 161 -2.19 -7.56 6.09
C ALA A 161 -3.35 -6.91 5.32
N VAL A 162 -4.34 -6.35 6.02
CA VAL A 162 -5.43 -5.57 5.40
C VAL A 162 -4.86 -4.35 4.66
N TYR A 163 -3.92 -3.62 5.26
CA TYR A 163 -3.33 -2.44 4.63
C TYR A 163 -2.48 -2.76 3.40
N VAL A 164 -1.73 -3.86 3.39
CA VAL A 164 -0.96 -4.29 2.20
C VAL A 164 -1.90 -4.65 1.04
N ASP A 165 -2.96 -5.41 1.31
CA ASP A 165 -3.95 -5.76 0.29
C ASP A 165 -4.68 -4.51 -0.24
N ALA A 166 -5.03 -3.58 0.65
CA ALA A 166 -5.62 -2.31 0.28
C ALA A 166 -4.69 -1.44 -0.58
N ALA A 167 -3.40 -1.39 -0.24
CA ALA A 167 -2.40 -0.66 -1.01
C ALA A 167 -2.21 -1.27 -2.42
N ARG A 168 -2.19 -2.61 -2.53
CA ARG A 168 -2.19 -3.32 -3.83
C ARG A 168 -3.37 -2.90 -4.69
N LYS A 169 -4.59 -3.01 -4.17
CA LYS A 169 -5.82 -2.63 -4.87
C LYS A 169 -5.84 -1.15 -5.26
N HIS A 170 -5.36 -0.28 -4.38
CA HIS A 170 -5.24 1.15 -4.65
C HIS A 170 -4.34 1.43 -5.88
N TYR A 171 -3.15 0.84 -5.94
CA TYR A 171 -2.24 1.06 -7.05
C TYR A 171 -2.69 0.37 -8.34
N ASP A 172 -3.32 -0.81 -8.26
CA ASP A 172 -3.96 -1.44 -9.41
C ASP A 172 -5.09 -0.58 -9.99
N ALA A 173 -5.88 0.08 -9.12
CA ALA A 173 -6.91 1.02 -9.54
C ALA A 173 -6.30 2.29 -10.15
N ALA A 174 -5.21 2.82 -9.58
CA ALA A 174 -4.48 3.97 -10.11
C ALA A 174 -3.95 3.70 -11.53
N GLU A 175 -3.36 2.53 -11.77
CA GLU A 175 -2.87 2.12 -13.09
C GLU A 175 -4.03 2.04 -14.10
N LYS A 176 -5.19 1.52 -13.70
CA LYS A 176 -6.41 1.48 -14.54
C LYS A 176 -6.94 2.88 -14.87
N LEU A 177 -6.75 3.88 -14.00
CA LEU A 177 -7.14 5.27 -14.28
C LEU A 177 -6.27 5.89 -15.38
N ASN A 178 -5.01 5.46 -15.50
CA ASN A 178 -4.06 5.90 -16.52
C ASN A 178 -4.01 7.45 -16.64
N LEU A 179 -3.92 8.12 -15.49
CA LEU A 179 -3.86 9.58 -15.39
C LEU A 179 -2.39 10.03 -15.34
N PRO A 180 -1.93 10.86 -16.28
CA PRO A 180 -0.51 11.23 -16.39
C PRO A 180 0.00 12.09 -15.21
N ASP A 181 -0.91 12.80 -14.52
CA ASP A 181 -0.61 13.62 -13.35
C ASP A 181 -0.98 12.94 -12.02
N TYR A 182 -1.31 11.64 -12.04
CA TYR A 182 -1.79 10.90 -10.87
C TYR A 182 -0.86 11.04 -9.67
N GLN A 183 0.42 10.72 -9.87
CA GLN A 183 1.45 10.76 -8.83
C GLN A 183 1.52 12.14 -8.15
N ALA A 184 1.50 13.21 -8.95
CA ALA A 184 1.55 14.57 -8.41
C ALA A 184 0.32 14.91 -7.57
N LYS A 185 -0.87 14.42 -7.96
CA LYS A 185 -2.10 14.61 -7.16
C LYS A 185 -2.11 13.73 -5.91
N GLU A 186 -1.65 12.49 -6.02
CA GLU A 186 -1.50 11.59 -4.88
C GLU A 186 -0.57 12.20 -3.83
N ASP A 187 0.60 12.70 -4.25
CA ASP A 187 1.58 13.33 -3.38
C ASP A 187 1.05 14.60 -2.74
N ALA A 188 0.33 15.43 -3.50
CA ALA A 188 -0.33 16.62 -2.96
C ALA A 188 -1.33 16.24 -1.85
N PHE A 189 -2.15 15.22 -2.05
CA PHE A 189 -3.09 14.76 -1.02
C PHE A 189 -2.38 14.16 0.19
N ARG A 190 -1.43 13.24 -0.02
CA ARG A 190 -0.67 12.60 1.06
C ARG A 190 0.08 13.58 1.92
N SER A 191 0.61 14.67 1.35
CA SER A 191 1.29 15.72 2.12
C SER A 191 0.41 16.41 3.17
N MET A 192 -0.92 16.29 3.04
CA MET A 192 -1.90 16.84 4.00
C MET A 192 -2.35 15.81 5.05
N LEU A 193 -2.01 14.54 4.89
CA LEU A 193 -2.44 13.47 5.78
C LEU A 193 -1.43 13.24 6.92
N ALA A 194 -1.94 12.92 8.11
CA ALA A 194 -1.09 12.39 9.17
C ALA A 194 -0.62 10.97 8.80
N PRO A 195 0.54 10.51 9.33
CA PRO A 195 1.05 9.17 9.06
C PRO A 195 -0.01 8.09 9.32
N GLY A 196 -0.17 7.16 8.37
CA GLY A 196 -1.08 6.01 8.49
C GLY A 196 -2.53 6.27 8.04
N ILE A 197 -2.98 7.52 7.94
CA ILE A 197 -4.34 7.83 7.47
C ILE A 197 -4.50 7.46 5.99
N ASP A 198 -3.44 7.56 5.21
CA ASP A 198 -3.43 7.15 3.81
C ASP A 198 -3.76 5.66 3.66
N ALA A 199 -3.11 4.80 4.45
CA ALA A 199 -3.40 3.35 4.48
C ALA A 199 -4.84 3.06 4.96
N GLU A 200 -5.33 3.81 5.94
CA GLU A 200 -6.71 3.68 6.44
C GLU A 200 -7.74 4.05 5.35
N ILE A 201 -7.54 5.14 4.62
CA ILE A 201 -8.42 5.53 3.50
C ILE A 201 -8.39 4.46 2.40
N MET A 202 -7.23 3.88 2.09
CA MET A 202 -7.15 2.78 1.12
C MET A 202 -7.94 1.56 1.57
N ALA A 203 -7.88 1.20 2.84
CA ALA A 203 -8.60 0.06 3.40
C ALA A 203 -10.12 0.30 3.49
N LEU A 204 -10.54 1.53 3.80
CA LEU A 204 -11.96 1.89 3.86
C LEU A 204 -12.61 1.96 2.48
N PHE A 205 -11.87 2.38 1.46
CA PHE A 205 -12.38 2.59 0.10
C PHE A 205 -11.58 1.82 -0.95
N PRO A 206 -11.47 0.48 -0.89
CA PRO A 206 -10.54 -0.30 -1.71
C PRO A 206 -10.75 -0.11 -3.22
N GLU A 207 -11.99 0.09 -3.67
CA GLU A 207 -12.34 0.25 -5.09
C GLU A 207 -12.19 1.69 -5.62
N LYS A 208 -12.22 2.69 -4.74
CA LYS A 208 -12.31 4.12 -5.12
C LYS A 208 -11.21 4.99 -4.51
N SER A 209 -10.34 4.42 -3.69
CA SER A 209 -9.24 5.10 -3.00
C SER A 209 -8.39 5.88 -4.01
N ALA A 210 -8.01 5.29 -5.14
CA ALA A 210 -7.22 5.99 -6.16
C ALA A 210 -7.92 7.25 -6.71
N ALA A 211 -9.23 7.13 -6.98
CA ALA A 211 -10.03 8.26 -7.46
C ALA A 211 -10.21 9.35 -6.40
N ILE A 212 -10.35 8.95 -5.12
CA ILE A 212 -10.42 9.86 -3.97
C ILE A 212 -9.11 10.63 -3.84
N PHE A 213 -7.96 9.93 -3.85
CA PHE A 213 -6.63 10.55 -3.74
C PHE A 213 -6.40 11.55 -4.88
N TYR A 214 -6.72 11.15 -6.13
CA TYR A 214 -6.63 12.06 -7.27
C TYR A 214 -7.53 13.29 -7.12
N HIS A 215 -8.80 13.09 -6.76
CA HIS A 215 -9.76 14.20 -6.64
C HIS A 215 -9.39 15.19 -5.54
N LEU A 216 -8.97 14.69 -4.38
CA LEU A 216 -8.60 15.53 -3.24
C LEU A 216 -7.23 16.21 -3.46
N GLY A 217 -6.31 15.53 -4.15
CA GLY A 217 -5.06 16.13 -4.59
C GLY A 217 -5.25 17.23 -5.64
N ALA A 218 -6.24 17.08 -6.52
CA ALA A 218 -6.62 18.12 -7.47
C ALA A 218 -7.39 19.29 -6.83
N ASN A 219 -8.00 19.08 -5.65
CA ASN A 219 -8.83 20.06 -4.96
C ASN A 219 -8.39 20.24 -3.49
N PRO A 220 -7.25 20.93 -3.23
CA PRO A 220 -6.66 21.02 -1.89
C PRO A 220 -7.55 21.72 -0.87
N GLU A 221 -8.36 22.72 -1.26
CA GLU A 221 -9.28 23.37 -0.33
C GLU A 221 -10.37 22.43 0.17
N LYS A 222 -10.85 21.53 -0.70
CA LYS A 222 -11.82 20.52 -0.32
C LYS A 222 -11.18 19.45 0.56
N ALA A 223 -9.95 19.05 0.26
CA ALA A 223 -9.18 18.16 1.11
C ALA A 223 -9.04 18.73 2.53
N ARG A 224 -8.59 19.99 2.65
CA ARG A 224 -8.48 20.68 3.95
C ARG A 224 -9.82 20.76 4.68
N SER A 225 -10.90 21.09 3.97
CA SER A 225 -12.23 21.16 4.56
C SER A 225 -12.73 19.82 5.09
N ILE A 226 -12.37 18.70 4.45
CA ILE A 226 -12.75 17.36 4.92
C ILE A 226 -11.86 16.96 6.10
N LEU A 227 -10.56 17.24 6.02
CA LEU A 227 -9.58 16.88 7.04
C LEU A 227 -9.70 17.72 8.32
N SER A 228 -10.34 18.89 8.27
CA SER A 228 -10.64 19.70 9.45
C SER A 228 -11.88 19.23 10.23
N LEU A 229 -12.67 18.32 9.66
CA LEU A 229 -13.84 17.76 10.34
C LEU A 229 -13.41 16.74 11.41
N PRO A 230 -14.24 16.53 12.45
CA PRO A 230 -14.08 15.38 13.34
C PRO A 230 -14.02 14.08 12.53
N GLN A 231 -13.22 13.10 12.98
CA GLN A 231 -12.91 11.86 12.23
C GLN A 231 -14.16 11.19 11.64
N THR A 232 -15.20 10.98 12.45
CA THR A 232 -16.46 10.35 11.98
C THR A 232 -17.13 11.15 10.85
N GLN A 233 -17.11 12.47 10.92
CA GLN A 233 -17.69 13.34 9.89
C GLN A 233 -16.82 13.36 8.62
N ALA A 234 -15.48 13.37 8.77
CA ALA A 234 -14.56 13.27 7.65
C ALA A 234 -14.79 11.97 6.87
N ILE A 235 -14.95 10.83 7.56
CA ILE A 235 -15.25 9.53 6.94
C ILE A 235 -16.60 9.56 6.20
N ILE A 236 -17.63 10.18 6.78
CA ILE A 236 -18.93 10.34 6.11
C ILE A 236 -18.78 11.16 4.82
N GLU A 237 -18.04 12.27 4.86
CA GLU A 237 -17.80 13.10 3.67
C GLU A 237 -16.95 12.37 2.62
N LEU A 238 -15.94 11.60 3.02
CA LEU A 238 -15.18 10.72 2.12
C LEU A 238 -16.07 9.65 1.50
N THR A 239 -17.00 9.08 2.27
CA THR A 239 -17.97 8.09 1.76
C THR A 239 -18.91 8.72 0.73
N ARG A 240 -19.49 9.88 1.04
CA ARG A 240 -20.32 10.66 0.10
C ARG A 240 -19.55 11.05 -1.15
N LEU A 241 -18.27 11.42 -0.99
CA LEU A 241 -17.38 11.69 -2.11
C LEU A 241 -17.19 10.44 -2.97
N SER A 242 -16.92 9.29 -2.34
CA SER A 242 -16.74 8.01 -3.02
C SER A 242 -17.98 7.68 -3.87
N ASP A 243 -19.19 7.85 -3.35
CA ASP A 243 -20.43 7.59 -4.09
C ASP A 243 -20.61 8.53 -5.28
N ARG A 244 -20.25 9.80 -5.12
CA ARG A 244 -20.32 10.81 -6.19
C ARG A 244 -19.24 10.65 -7.25
N LEU A 245 -18.10 10.04 -6.92
CA LEU A 245 -17.05 9.76 -7.88
C LEU A 245 -17.50 8.66 -8.84
N THR A 246 -17.90 9.08 -10.04
CA THR A 246 -18.18 8.18 -11.16
C THR A 246 -16.93 8.01 -12.02
N LEU A 247 -16.39 6.80 -12.08
CA LEU A 247 -15.30 6.46 -13.00
C LEU A 247 -15.89 6.28 -14.40
N LYS A 248 -15.76 7.31 -15.26
CA LYS A 248 -16.09 7.17 -16.68
C LYS A 248 -14.88 6.59 -17.42
N PRO A 249 -14.99 5.42 -18.08
CA PRO A 249 -13.93 4.94 -18.94
C PRO A 249 -13.66 6.00 -20.00
N ARG A 250 -12.38 6.32 -20.25
CA ARG A 250 -12.01 7.16 -21.39
C ARG A 250 -12.56 6.48 -22.64
N GLY A 251 -13.52 7.11 -23.31
CA GLY A 251 -13.86 6.73 -24.68
C GLY A 251 -12.58 6.72 -25.50
N LYS A 252 -12.43 5.76 -26.42
CA LYS A 252 -11.31 5.74 -27.38
C LYS A 252 -11.09 7.16 -27.87
N GLN A 253 -9.85 7.65 -27.79
CA GLN A 253 -9.46 8.88 -28.48
C GLN A 253 -9.77 8.66 -29.95
N ILE A 254 -10.93 9.16 -30.41
CA ILE A 254 -11.17 9.35 -31.83
C ILE A 254 -10.16 10.43 -32.17
N SER A 255 -9.09 10.05 -32.86
CA SER A 255 -8.06 10.97 -33.31
C SER A 255 -8.72 12.21 -33.89
N GLY A 256 -8.26 13.40 -33.49
CA GLY A 256 -8.63 14.66 -34.15
C GLY A 256 -8.03 14.79 -35.55
N ALA A 257 -7.64 13.68 -36.16
CA ALA A 257 -7.38 13.63 -37.59
C ALA A 257 -8.72 13.94 -38.27
N PRO A 258 -8.76 14.85 -39.26
CA PRO A 258 -9.89 14.91 -40.18
C PRO A 258 -10.21 13.48 -40.62
N ALA A 259 -11.49 13.14 -40.65
CA ALA A 259 -11.91 11.87 -41.23
C ALA A 259 -11.17 11.73 -42.58
N VAL A 260 -10.53 10.58 -42.80
CA VAL A 260 -9.84 10.27 -44.06
C VAL A 260 -10.68 10.80 -45.20
N ASP A 261 -10.11 11.71 -46.00
CA ASP A 261 -10.79 12.33 -47.11
C ASP A 261 -11.59 11.28 -47.85
N GLU A 262 -12.90 11.51 -47.94
CA GLU A 262 -13.81 10.68 -48.72
C GLU A 262 -13.16 10.44 -50.09
N PRO A 263 -13.18 9.20 -50.62
CA PRO A 263 -12.65 8.96 -51.94
C PRO A 263 -13.40 9.82 -52.94
N VAL A 264 -12.68 10.82 -53.46
CA VAL A 264 -13.10 11.65 -54.59
C VAL A 264 -13.18 10.75 -55.82
N GLN A 265 -14.41 10.32 -56.13
CA GLN A 265 -15.02 10.26 -57.48
C GLN A 265 -16.03 9.11 -57.59
N GLY A 266 -17.31 9.51 -57.73
CA GLY A 266 -18.25 8.84 -58.63
C GLY A 266 -18.99 7.62 -58.07
N GLN A 267 -20.03 7.85 -57.24
CA GLN A 267 -21.32 7.13 -57.28
C GLN A 267 -22.31 7.74 -56.26
N PRO A 268 -23.18 8.70 -56.67
CA PRO A 268 -24.06 9.44 -55.74
C PRO A 268 -25.26 8.65 -55.20
N ALA A 269 -25.44 7.38 -55.58
CA ALA A 269 -26.64 6.61 -55.21
C ALA A 269 -26.46 5.68 -54.00
N VAL A 270 -25.25 5.13 -53.77
CA VAL A 270 -25.05 4.06 -52.77
C VAL A 270 -24.82 4.63 -51.37
N ALA A 271 -23.95 5.64 -51.24
CA ALA A 271 -23.68 6.31 -49.95
C ALA A 271 -24.94 6.98 -49.35
N ASN A 272 -25.84 7.47 -50.20
CA ASN A 272 -27.11 8.08 -49.76
C ASN A 272 -28.12 7.04 -49.24
N ARG A 273 -28.09 5.79 -49.70
CA ARG A 273 -29.00 4.73 -49.22
C ARG A 273 -28.60 4.24 -47.83
N ASP A 274 -27.31 3.99 -47.60
CA ASP A 274 -26.81 3.50 -46.31
C ASP A 274 -27.03 4.53 -45.19
N ALA A 275 -26.82 5.82 -45.50
CA ALA A 275 -27.11 6.91 -44.57
C ALA A 275 -28.60 6.98 -44.21
N LEU A 276 -29.50 6.85 -45.20
CA LEU A 276 -30.95 6.87 -44.98
C LEU A 276 -31.43 5.62 -44.22
N GLN A 277 -30.82 4.46 -44.45
CA GLN A 277 -31.16 3.22 -43.75
C GLN A 277 -30.77 3.29 -42.26
N LYS A 278 -29.61 3.85 -41.95
CA LYS A 278 -29.15 4.07 -40.57
C LYS A 278 -30.03 5.08 -39.82
N GLN A 279 -30.47 6.14 -40.49
CA GLN A 279 -31.42 7.11 -39.91
C GLN A 279 -32.81 6.51 -39.68
N MET A 280 -33.25 5.60 -40.56
CA MET A 280 -34.51 4.87 -40.41
C MET A 280 -34.48 3.93 -39.20
N GLU A 281 -33.38 3.19 -38.99
CA GLU A 281 -33.20 2.36 -37.79
C GLU A 281 -33.15 3.18 -36.50
N ALA A 282 -32.48 4.34 -36.52
CA ALA A 282 -32.46 5.26 -35.39
C ALA A 282 -33.87 5.79 -35.07
N ALA A 283 -34.67 6.15 -36.08
CA ALA A 283 -36.06 6.58 -35.89
C ALA A 283 -36.95 5.45 -35.35
N ALA A 284 -36.78 4.22 -35.83
CA ALA A 284 -37.48 3.05 -35.33
C ALA A 284 -37.16 2.77 -33.85
N SER A 285 -35.88 2.82 -33.47
CA SER A 285 -35.42 2.61 -32.10
C SER A 285 -35.95 3.66 -31.10
N LYS A 286 -36.25 4.87 -31.60
CA LYS A 286 -36.81 5.98 -30.80
C LYS A 286 -38.34 6.01 -30.81
N GLY A 287 -39.01 5.10 -31.51
CA GLY A 287 -40.47 5.08 -31.65
C GLY A 287 -41.04 6.23 -32.51
N ASP A 288 -40.20 6.95 -33.25
CA ASP A 288 -40.61 8.06 -34.10
C ASP A 288 -41.12 7.54 -35.46
N THR A 289 -42.40 7.13 -35.44
CA THR A 289 -43.06 6.51 -36.60
C THR A 289 -43.30 7.47 -37.77
N ALA A 290 -43.37 8.78 -37.52
CA ALA A 290 -43.55 9.79 -38.57
C ALA A 290 -42.27 9.94 -39.39
N THR A 291 -41.13 10.09 -38.70
CA THR A 291 -39.81 10.19 -39.33
C THR A 291 -39.42 8.88 -40.04
N TYR A 292 -39.72 7.72 -39.43
CA TYR A 292 -39.51 6.43 -40.07
C TYR A 292 -40.25 6.29 -41.41
N ARG A 293 -41.53 6.69 -41.48
CA ARG A 293 -42.33 6.60 -42.72
C ARG A 293 -41.81 7.54 -43.81
N MET A 294 -41.44 8.76 -43.44
CA MET A 294 -40.85 9.73 -44.37
C MET A 294 -39.53 9.21 -44.96
N LEU A 295 -38.62 8.68 -44.11
CA LEU A 295 -37.34 8.14 -44.56
C LEU A 295 -37.50 6.88 -45.42
N LYS A 296 -38.46 6.01 -45.08
CA LYS A 296 -38.80 4.83 -45.89
C LYS A 296 -39.34 5.21 -47.27
N GLN A 297 -40.09 6.30 -47.37
CA GLN A 297 -40.59 6.81 -48.65
C GLN A 297 -39.46 7.39 -49.51
N LYS A 298 -38.57 8.20 -48.92
CA LYS A 298 -37.37 8.72 -49.60
C LYS A 298 -36.45 7.60 -50.11
N LEU A 299 -36.27 6.53 -49.32
CA LEU A 299 -35.49 5.36 -49.75
C LEU A 299 -36.13 4.61 -50.94
N LYS A 300 -37.47 4.68 -51.07
CA LYS A 300 -38.22 4.09 -52.18
C LYS A 300 -38.16 4.95 -53.43
N GLU A 301 -38.09 6.27 -53.29
CA GLU A 301 -37.92 7.25 -54.38
C GLU A 301 -36.49 7.27 -54.95
N LEU A 302 -35.51 6.74 -54.21
CA LEU A 302 -34.11 6.53 -54.62
C LEU A 302 -33.87 5.22 -55.40
N LYS A 303 -34.94 4.53 -55.85
CA LYS A 303 -34.87 3.40 -56.79
C LYS A 303 -34.84 3.91 -58.23
#